data_AF-A0A6G3U5B4-F1
#
_entry.id   AF-A0A6G3U5B4-F1
#
_cell.length_a   1.000
_cell.length_b   1.000
_cell.length_c   1.000
_cell.angle_alpha   90.00
_cell.angle_beta   90.00
_cell.angle_gamma   90.00
#
_symmetry.space_group_name_H-M   'P 1'
#
loop_
_entity.id
_entity.type
_entity.pdbx_description
1 polymer ?
#
loop_
_entity_poly.entity_id
_entity_poly.type
_entity_poly.pdbx_seq_one_letter_code
_entity_poly.pdbx_strand_id
1 'polypeptide(L)'
;MDPNNTGPEEYGHDGTGHPPRQRPPRESLTSDFGQPALARTVQLVSGDFLLTVNPVDGSEIEPCPPAERPGRPVKLDAAGRAETERAARPP
;
A
#
# COMPACT_ATOMS: atom_id res chain seq x y z
N MET A 1 -29.13 -29.22 3.76
CA MET A 1 -29.34 -27.79 4.04
C MET A 1 -27.96 -27.17 4.18
N ASP A 2 -27.49 -26.52 3.12
CA ASP A 2 -26.27 -25.71 3.14
C ASP A 2 -26.69 -24.24 3.42
N PRO A 3 -26.17 -23.59 4.47
CA PRO A 3 -26.60 -22.24 4.86
C PRO A 3 -26.04 -21.13 3.96
N ASN A 4 -25.24 -21.46 2.95
CA ASN A 4 -24.56 -20.51 2.08
C ASN A 4 -25.05 -20.55 0.63
N ASN A 5 -26.10 -21.32 0.34
CA ASN A 5 -26.70 -21.33 -0.98
C ASN A 5 -27.96 -20.46 -1.02
N THR A 6 -27.76 -19.15 -1.17
CA THR A 6 -28.84 -18.23 -1.56
C THR A 6 -29.12 -18.45 -3.05
N GLY A 7 -30.15 -19.24 -3.35
CA GLY A 7 -30.61 -19.47 -4.72
C GLY A 7 -31.05 -18.18 -5.42
N PRO A 8 -31.14 -18.18 -6.76
CA PRO A 8 -31.48 -17.00 -7.54
C PRO A 8 -33.00 -16.87 -7.61
N GLU A 9 -33.62 -16.47 -6.51
CA GLU A 9 -35.04 -16.08 -6.45
C GLU A 9 -35.07 -14.76 -5.68
N GLU A 10 -35.82 -13.72 -6.02
CA GLU A 10 -36.85 -13.46 -7.00
C GLU A 10 -37.17 -12.00 -6.68
N TYR A 11 -36.61 -11.04 -7.45
CA TYR A 11 -37.01 -9.64 -7.29
C TYR A 11 -37.80 -9.22 -8.53
N GLY A 12 -39.01 -9.78 -8.60
CA GLY A 12 -40.08 -9.34 -9.47
C GLY A 12 -41.21 -8.74 -8.65
N HIS A 13 -41.08 -7.48 -8.22
CA HIS A 13 -42.24 -6.66 -7.87
C HIS A 13 -42.22 -5.42 -8.77
N ASP A 14 -43.10 -5.51 -9.77
CA ASP A 14 -43.89 -4.43 -10.39
C ASP A 14 -43.33 -3.00 -10.51
N GLY A 15 -43.09 -2.64 -11.77
CA GLY A 15 -43.83 -1.52 -12.36
C GLY A 15 -43.52 -0.12 -11.82
N THR A 16 -42.41 0.47 -12.26
CA THR A 16 -42.42 1.80 -12.89
C THR A 16 -41.04 2.05 -13.50
N GLY A 17 -40.99 2.16 -14.83
CA GLY A 17 -39.77 2.45 -15.57
C GLY A 17 -39.26 3.86 -15.28
N HIS A 18 -38.45 4.00 -14.24
CA HIS A 18 -37.65 5.20 -14.04
C HIS A 18 -36.17 4.84 -14.22
N PRO A 19 -35.44 5.46 -15.17
CA PRO A 19 -34.01 5.22 -15.28
C PRO A 19 -33.35 5.60 -13.95
N PRO A 20 -32.31 4.86 -13.51
CA PRO A 20 -31.62 5.17 -12.27
C PRO A 20 -31.18 6.64 -12.33
N ARG A 21 -31.67 7.47 -11.41
CA ARG A 21 -31.23 8.86 -11.26
C ARG A 21 -29.70 8.85 -11.22
N GLN A 22 -29.06 9.50 -12.19
CA GLN A 22 -27.61 9.71 -12.15
C GLN A 22 -27.28 10.39 -10.82
N ARG A 23 -26.45 9.72 -10.00
CA ARG A 23 -25.86 10.37 -8.84
C ARG A 23 -25.09 11.59 -9.33
N PRO A 24 -25.22 12.75 -8.68
CA PRO A 24 -24.36 13.89 -9.00
C PRO A 24 -22.90 13.43 -8.98
N PRO A 25 -22.08 13.88 -9.95
CA PRO A 25 -20.65 13.57 -9.98
C PRO A 25 -20.06 13.86 -8.60
N ARG A 26 -19.34 12.89 -8.03
CA ARG A 26 -18.57 13.17 -6.81
C ARG A 26 -17.61 14.29 -7.16
N GLU A 27 -17.67 15.39 -6.41
CA GLU A 27 -16.65 16.44 -6.49
C GLU A 27 -15.29 15.77 -6.34
N SER A 28 -14.43 15.94 -7.34
CA SER A 28 -13.06 15.45 -7.28
C SER A 28 -12.46 16.01 -6.00
N LEU A 29 -12.08 15.14 -5.06
CA LEU A 29 -11.25 15.53 -3.93
C LEU A 29 -10.00 16.17 -4.55
N THR A 30 -9.95 17.50 -4.58
CA THR A 30 -8.74 18.22 -4.88
C THR A 30 -7.76 17.72 -3.83
N SER A 31 -6.77 16.95 -4.26
CA SER A 31 -5.68 16.53 -3.38
C SER A 31 -5.17 17.77 -2.68
N ASP A 32 -5.48 17.92 -1.40
CA ASP A 32 -4.98 18.98 -0.53
C ASP A 32 -3.49 18.71 -0.18
N PHE A 33 -2.78 18.05 -1.10
CA PHE A 33 -1.35 17.94 -1.06
C PHE A 33 -0.82 19.32 -1.44
N GLY A 34 -0.59 20.14 -0.41
CA GLY A 34 0.26 21.31 -0.52
C GLY A 34 1.60 20.95 -1.18
N GLN A 35 2.37 21.98 -1.53
CA GLN A 35 3.64 21.88 -2.26
C GLN A 35 4.42 20.64 -1.82
N PRO A 36 4.82 19.73 -2.74
CA PRO A 36 5.36 18.43 -2.37
C PRO A 36 6.52 18.63 -1.42
N ALA A 37 6.30 18.31 -0.14
CA ALA A 37 7.38 18.23 0.83
C ALA A 37 8.36 17.20 0.28
N LEU A 38 9.67 17.42 0.46
CA LEU A 38 10.70 16.48 0.03
C LEU A 38 10.34 15.08 0.55
N ALA A 39 9.78 14.25 -0.33
CA ALA A 39 9.27 12.94 0.04
C ALA A 39 10.48 12.07 0.39
N ARG A 40 10.51 11.54 1.61
CA ARG A 40 11.58 10.64 2.01
C ARG A 40 11.32 9.29 1.37
N THR A 41 11.98 9.05 0.25
CA THR A 41 12.00 7.73 -0.36
C THR A 41 12.99 6.85 0.39
N VAL A 42 12.56 5.64 0.76
CA VAL A 42 13.42 4.63 1.38
C VAL A 42 13.40 3.35 0.54
N GLN A 43 14.55 2.71 0.42
CA GLN A 43 14.69 1.39 -0.19
C GLN A 43 14.71 0.31 0.89
N LEU A 44 13.90 -0.72 0.72
CA LEU A 44 13.80 -1.86 1.62
C LEU A 44 13.92 -3.15 0.81
N VAL A 45 14.65 -4.14 1.32
CA VAL A 45 14.68 -5.47 0.71
C VAL A 45 13.76 -6.39 1.51
N SER A 46 12.80 -7.02 0.83
CA SER A 46 11.85 -7.98 1.40
C SER A 46 11.90 -9.29 0.61
N GLY A 47 12.60 -10.30 1.17
CA GLY A 47 12.85 -11.55 0.46
C GLY A 47 13.70 -11.31 -0.79
N ASP A 48 13.15 -11.66 -1.95
CA ASP A 48 13.79 -11.45 -3.26
C ASP A 48 13.39 -10.13 -3.93
N PHE A 49 12.69 -9.22 -3.25
CA PHE A 49 12.19 -7.97 -3.82
C PHE A 49 12.83 -6.72 -3.20
N LEU A 50 13.08 -5.72 -4.03
CA LEU A 50 13.43 -4.36 -3.66
C LEU A 50 12.16 -3.50 -3.68
N LEU A 51 11.87 -2.82 -2.58
CA LEU A 51 10.73 -1.95 -2.40
C LEU A 51 11.22 -0.50 -2.28
N THR A 52 10.76 0.35 -3.20
CA THR A 52 10.98 1.79 -3.15
C THR A 52 9.71 2.42 -2.59
N VAL A 53 9.75 2.85 -1.33
CA VAL A 53 8.60 3.49 -0.68
C VAL A 53 8.63 4.97 -1.00
N ASN A 54 7.76 5.44 -1.90
CA ASN A 54 7.52 6.86 -2.12
C ASN A 54 6.15 7.24 -1.53
N PRO A 55 6.08 8.07 -0.46
CA PRO A 55 4.82 8.38 0.21
C PRO A 55 3.85 9.23 -0.64
N VAL A 56 4.32 9.85 -1.73
CA VAL A 56 3.50 10.72 -2.58
C VAL A 56 2.89 9.93 -3.73
N ASP A 57 3.70 9.19 -4.47
CA ASP A 57 3.28 8.48 -5.69
C ASP A 57 2.90 7.01 -5.44
N GLY A 58 3.17 6.50 -4.24
CA GLY A 58 2.98 5.09 -3.87
C GLY A 58 4.29 4.31 -3.82
N SER A 59 4.22 3.06 -3.38
CA SER A 59 5.39 2.19 -3.30
C SER A 59 5.55 1.35 -4.56
N GLU A 60 6.78 1.23 -5.04
CA GLU A 60 7.14 0.41 -6.20
C GLU A 60 7.90 -0.84 -5.76
N ILE A 61 7.60 -1.99 -6.38
CA ILE A 61 8.22 -3.27 -6.06
C ILE A 61 8.87 -3.88 -7.30
N GLU A 62 10.14 -4.24 -7.19
CA GLU A 62 10.92 -4.85 -8.27
C GLU A 62 11.70 -6.07 -7.75
N PRO A 63 12.07 -7.04 -8.61
CA PRO A 63 12.98 -8.11 -8.21
C PRO A 63 14.34 -7.56 -7.79
N CYS A 64 14.80 -7.92 -6.59
CA CYS A 64 16.08 -7.48 -6.05
C CYS A 64 17.23 -8.14 -6.84
N PRO A 65 18.11 -7.34 -7.47
CA PRO A 65 19.27 -7.85 -8.18
C PRO A 65 20.14 -8.70 -7.25
N PRO A 66 20.70 -9.83 -7.71
CA PRO A 66 21.52 -10.70 -6.85
C PRO A 66 22.69 -10.00 -6.16
N ALA A 67 23.27 -8.97 -6.79
CA ALA A 67 24.37 -8.17 -6.23
C ALA A 67 23.95 -7.24 -5.08
N GLU A 68 22.67 -6.90 -4.98
CA GLU A 68 22.11 -5.99 -3.97
C GLU A 68 21.42 -6.73 -2.83
N ARG A 69 21.42 -8.07 -2.88
CA ARG A 69 20.81 -8.90 -1.84
C ARG A 69 21.64 -8.82 -0.55
N PRO A 70 21.00 -8.54 0.60
CA PRO A 70 21.68 -8.58 1.89
C PRO A 70 22.36 -9.93 2.12
N GLY A 71 23.54 -9.89 2.73
CA GLY A 71 24.23 -11.09 3.18
C GLY A 71 23.45 -11.84 4.27
N ARG A 72 23.94 -13.02 4.66
CA ARG A 72 23.33 -13.81 5.73
C ARG A 72 23.23 -12.96 7.02
N PRO A 73 22.06 -12.91 7.68
CA PRO A 73 21.93 -12.22 8.95
C PRO A 73 22.91 -12.75 10.00
N VAL A 74 23.60 -11.84 10.68
CA VAL A 74 24.53 -12.16 11.76
C VAL A 74 24.17 -11.38 13.01
N LYS A 75 24.59 -11.89 14.16
CA LYS A 75 24.39 -11.19 15.44
C LYS A 75 25.28 -9.95 15.47
N LEU A 76 24.67 -8.79 15.69
CA LEU A 76 25.39 -7.54 15.91
C LEU A 76 26.15 -7.61 17.24
N ASP A 77 27.36 -7.07 17.26
CA ASP A 77 28.13 -6.86 18.48
C ASP A 77 27.53 -5.69 19.31
N ALA A 78 28.22 -5.27 20.38
CA ALA A 78 27.73 -4.16 21.18
C ALA A 78 27.76 -2.82 20.42
N ALA A 79 28.77 -2.61 19.57
CA ALA A 79 28.94 -1.37 18.82
C ALA A 79 27.89 -1.24 17.70
N GLY A 80 27.69 -2.29 16.91
CA GLY A 80 26.69 -2.32 15.84
C GLY A 80 25.26 -2.16 16.35
N ARG A 81 24.94 -2.68 17.54
CA ARG A 81 23.65 -2.43 18.19
C ARG A 81 23.48 -0.96 18.55
N ALA A 82 24.48 -0.34 19.19
CA ALA A 82 24.44 1.07 19.55
C ALA A 82 24.34 1.99 18.31
N GLU A 83 24.97 1.62 17.19
CA GLU A 83 24.84 2.33 15.92
C GLU A 83 23.44 2.22 15.34
N THR A 84 22.86 1.01 15.30
CA THR A 84 21.50 0.81 14.80
C THR A 84 20.48 1.62 15.61
N GLU A 85 20.61 1.64 16.94
CA GLU A 85 19.75 2.45 17.81
C GLU A 85 19.91 3.95 17.56
N ARG A 86 21.13 4.41 17.25
CA ARG A 86 21.37 5.81 16.89
C ARG A 86 20.73 6.15 15.55
N ALA A 87 20.88 5.29 14.55
CA ALA A 87 20.33 5.47 13.22
C ALA A 87 18.79 5.47 13.21
N ALA A 88 18.16 4.76 14.14
CA ALA A 88 16.71 4.74 14.30
C ALA A 88 16.12 6.02 14.93
N ARG A 89 16.95 6.97 15.38
CA ARG A 89 16.46 8.22 15.96
C ARG A 89 15.89 9.14 14.87
N PRO A 90 14.79 9.86 15.15
CA PRO A 90 14.30 10.86 14.23
C PRO A 90 15.33 12.00 14.05
N PRO A 91 15.41 12.59 12.84
CA PRO A 91 16.31 13.70 12.53
C PRO A 91 15.83 15.04 13.09
#